data_AF-A0A8B1NHB5-F1
#
_entry.id   AF-A0A8B1NHB5-F1
#
_cell.length_a   1.000
_cell.length_b   1.000
_cell.length_c   1.000
_cell.angle_alpha   90.00
_cell.angle_beta   90.00
_cell.angle_gamma   90.00
#
_symmetry.space_group_name_H-M   'P 1'
#
loop_
_entity.id
_entity.type
_entity.pdbx_description
1 polymer ?
#
loop_
_entity_poly.entity_id
_entity_poly.type
_entity_poly.pdbx_seq_one_letter_code
_entity_poly.pdbx_strand_id
1 'polypeptide(L)'
;MPAGAPASPATPRTTRLPDVTTAAERYARQPDDHHLRALTLAAAPWNFRPSALADGRALLADLAYCHDAVAWAEAHFDDGYRARWQPETLPTLILGGAQDHVVDQRIWQDQPGFHGPHILHRRIADAGHFPWVENPGAIRTAFADLTARLDLPG
;
A
#
# COMPACT_ATOMS: atom_id res chain seq x y z
N MET A 1 -16.86 0.88 28.67
CA MET A 1 -16.26 1.97 27.87
C MET A 1 -15.46 1.29 26.77
N PRO A 2 -15.94 1.18 25.52
CA PRO A 2 -15.11 0.57 24.49
C PRO A 2 -13.97 1.53 24.16
N ALA A 3 -12.75 1.00 24.11
CA ALA A 3 -11.54 1.73 23.80
C ALA A 3 -11.64 2.33 22.39
N GLY A 4 -11.30 3.61 22.26
CA GLY A 4 -11.23 4.29 20.98
C GLY A 4 -10.13 3.69 20.12
N ALA A 5 -10.41 3.54 18.83
CA ALA A 5 -9.43 3.12 17.83
C ALA A 5 -8.15 3.98 17.93
N PRO A 6 -6.95 3.38 17.78
CA PRO A 6 -5.72 4.14 17.75
C PRO A 6 -5.73 5.12 16.57
N ALA A 7 -5.31 6.35 16.82
CA ALA A 7 -5.19 7.37 15.78
C ALA A 7 -4.07 6.98 14.81
N SER A 8 -4.41 6.81 13.53
CA SER A 8 -3.43 6.72 12.45
C SER A 8 -2.48 7.91 12.45
N PRO A 9 -1.19 7.74 12.07
CA PRO A 9 -0.23 8.83 12.04
C PRO A 9 -0.74 9.99 11.17
N ALA A 10 -0.53 11.21 11.66
CA ALA A 10 -1.15 12.43 11.18
C ALA A 10 -1.10 12.57 9.65
N THR A 11 -2.27 12.50 9.02
CA THR A 11 -2.45 12.77 7.59
C THR A 11 -2.09 14.23 7.32
N PRO A 12 -1.18 14.55 6.38
CA PRO A 12 -0.85 15.94 6.06
C PRO A 12 -2.10 16.75 5.71
N ARG A 13 -2.16 17.97 6.26
CA ARG A 13 -3.31 18.90 6.28
C ARG A 13 -4.01 19.18 4.93
N THR A 14 -3.45 18.73 3.81
CA THR A 14 -3.92 18.92 2.43
C THR A 14 -4.70 17.74 1.84
N THR A 15 -4.96 16.67 2.60
CA THR A 15 -5.61 15.43 2.07
C THR A 15 -6.84 15.00 2.85
N ARG A 16 -7.58 15.94 3.46
CA ARG A 16 -8.92 15.61 3.98
C ARG A 16 -9.85 15.34 2.79
N LEU A 17 -10.13 14.06 2.55
CA LEU A 17 -11.17 13.62 1.63
C LEU A 17 -12.47 13.51 2.44
N PRO A 18 -13.41 14.47 2.34
CA PRO A 18 -14.62 14.48 3.18
C PRO A 18 -15.47 13.22 2.98
N ASP A 19 -15.44 12.68 1.76
CA ASP A 19 -16.10 11.44 1.39
C ASP A 19 -15.53 10.23 2.15
N VAL A 20 -14.22 10.23 2.43
CA VAL A 20 -13.57 9.18 3.24
C VAL A 20 -14.02 9.26 4.68
N THR A 21 -14.06 10.45 5.29
CA THR A 21 -14.56 10.61 6.67
C THR A 21 -15.99 10.09 6.79
N THR A 22 -16.86 10.48 5.85
CA THR A 22 -18.26 10.04 5.85
C THR A 22 -18.38 8.52 5.66
N ALA A 23 -17.59 7.92 4.76
CA ALA A 23 -17.60 6.48 4.54
C ALA A 23 -17.04 5.71 5.75
N ALA A 24 -16.00 6.23 6.40
CA ALA A 24 -15.39 5.64 7.59
C ALA A 24 -16.37 5.61 8.76
N GLU A 25 -17.12 6.71 8.97
CA GLU A 25 -18.18 6.74 9.98
C GLU A 25 -19.31 5.74 9.72
N ARG A 26 -19.66 5.52 8.44
CA ARG A 26 -20.68 4.51 8.07
C ARG A 26 -20.17 3.11 8.36
N TYR A 27 -18.95 2.79 7.94
CA TYR A 27 -18.32 1.51 8.21
C TYR A 27 -18.18 1.25 9.72
N ALA A 28 -17.79 2.26 10.51
CA ALA A 28 -17.70 2.13 11.96
C ALA A 28 -19.06 1.82 12.64
N ARG A 29 -20.17 2.33 12.08
CA ARG A 29 -21.53 2.05 12.58
C ARG A 29 -22.06 0.68 12.13
N GLN A 30 -21.67 0.25 10.94
CA GLN A 30 -22.12 -1.00 10.35
C GLN A 30 -20.95 -1.66 9.60
N PRO A 31 -20.11 -2.42 10.31
CA PRO A 31 -18.95 -3.04 9.69
C PRO A 31 -19.35 -4.29 8.92
N ASP A 32 -19.35 -4.18 7.60
CA ASP A 32 -19.61 -5.28 6.65
C ASP A 32 -18.87 -5.05 5.33
N ASP A 33 -18.87 -6.05 4.43
CA ASP A 33 -18.16 -6.00 3.14
C ASP A 33 -18.61 -4.84 2.26
N HIS A 34 -19.90 -4.52 2.30
CA HIS A 34 -20.48 -3.43 1.51
C HIS A 34 -19.93 -2.08 1.95
N HIS A 35 -19.90 -1.82 3.26
CA HIS A 35 -19.38 -0.58 3.82
C HIS A 35 -17.85 -0.49 3.75
N LEU A 36 -17.14 -1.60 3.91
CA LEU A 36 -15.70 -1.68 3.65
C LEU A 36 -15.39 -1.30 2.20
N ARG A 37 -16.11 -1.88 1.24
CA ARG A 37 -15.98 -1.52 -0.19
C ARG A 37 -16.24 -0.04 -0.43
N ALA A 38 -17.30 0.52 0.14
CA ALA A 38 -17.62 1.94 0.01
C ALA A 38 -16.50 2.84 0.56
N LEU A 39 -15.92 2.49 1.71
CA LEU A 39 -14.77 3.17 2.30
C LEU A 39 -13.54 3.09 1.39
N THR A 40 -13.19 1.89 0.91
CA THR A 40 -12.05 1.70 0.01
C THR A 40 -12.20 2.51 -1.28
N LEU A 41 -13.40 2.55 -1.87
CA LEU A 41 -13.67 3.37 -3.05
C LEU A 41 -13.57 4.87 -2.74
N ALA A 42 -14.08 5.33 -1.61
CA ALA A 42 -13.92 6.73 -1.19
C ALA A 42 -12.43 7.11 -1.07
N ALA A 43 -11.61 6.18 -0.58
CA ALA A 43 -10.16 6.35 -0.39
C ALA A 43 -9.32 6.18 -1.67
N ALA A 44 -9.93 5.90 -2.83
CA ALA A 44 -9.20 5.74 -4.10
C ALA A 44 -8.22 6.89 -4.43
N PRO A 45 -8.48 8.18 -4.13
CA PRO A 45 -7.51 9.25 -4.39
C PRO A 45 -6.20 9.16 -3.59
N TRP A 46 -6.13 8.35 -2.53
CA TRP A 46 -4.86 8.02 -1.86
C TRP A 46 -4.08 6.91 -2.57
N ASN A 47 -4.75 6.12 -3.41
CA ASN A 47 -4.19 4.95 -4.08
C ASN A 47 -3.68 5.27 -5.49
N PHE A 48 -4.27 6.26 -6.16
CA PHE A 48 -4.03 6.54 -7.59
C PHE A 48 -3.80 8.02 -7.84
N ARG A 49 -3.05 8.34 -8.90
CA ARG A 49 -3.03 9.71 -9.42
C ARG A 49 -4.38 10.11 -10.00
N PRO A 50 -4.65 11.42 -10.12
CA PRO A 50 -5.88 11.91 -10.75
C PRO A 50 -6.14 11.33 -12.15
N SER A 51 -5.10 11.13 -12.96
CA SER A 51 -5.20 10.58 -14.31
C SER A 51 -5.63 9.11 -14.37
N ALA A 52 -5.38 8.34 -13.31
CA ALA A 52 -5.70 6.91 -13.22
C ALA A 52 -6.89 6.62 -12.28
N LEU A 53 -7.52 7.64 -11.71
CA LEU A 53 -8.52 7.46 -10.67
C LEU A 53 -9.77 6.71 -11.15
N ALA A 54 -10.19 6.90 -12.41
CA ALA A 54 -11.35 6.21 -12.98
C ALA A 54 -11.08 4.70 -13.08
N ASP A 55 -9.98 4.31 -13.74
CA ASP A 55 -9.57 2.92 -13.91
C ASP A 55 -9.24 2.27 -12.55
N GLY A 56 -8.59 3.02 -11.66
CA GLY A 56 -8.30 2.58 -10.31
C GLY A 56 -9.55 2.31 -9.47
N ARG A 57 -10.57 3.16 -9.57
CA ARG A 57 -11.87 2.91 -8.93
C ARG A 57 -12.56 1.68 -9.51
N ALA A 58 -12.49 1.48 -10.82
CA ALA A 58 -13.06 0.29 -11.46
C ALA A 58 -12.35 -1.00 -10.99
N LEU A 59 -11.02 -0.97 -10.87
CA LEU A 59 -10.23 -2.06 -10.30
C LEU A 59 -10.64 -2.36 -8.86
N LEU A 60 -10.66 -1.35 -7.99
CA LEU A 60 -11.05 -1.52 -6.59
C LEU A 60 -12.50 -2.03 -6.45
N ALA A 61 -13.39 -1.57 -7.33
CA ALA A 61 -14.79 -1.95 -7.31
C ALA A 61 -15.05 -3.45 -7.57
N ASP A 62 -14.12 -4.14 -8.23
CA ASP A 62 -14.19 -5.55 -8.63
C ASP A 62 -13.54 -6.51 -7.62
N LEU A 63 -12.85 -5.96 -6.60
CA LEU A 63 -12.21 -6.78 -5.57
C LEU A 63 -13.24 -7.52 -4.71
N ALA A 64 -12.87 -8.71 -4.23
CA ALA A 64 -13.60 -9.39 -3.17
C ALA A 64 -13.27 -8.73 -1.83
N TYR A 65 -14.28 -8.24 -1.14
CA TYR A 65 -14.16 -7.63 0.18
C TYR A 65 -14.54 -8.64 1.26
N CYS A 66 -13.80 -8.64 2.36
CA CYS A 66 -14.04 -9.48 3.52
C CYS A 66 -13.72 -8.69 4.79
N HIS A 67 -14.76 -8.15 5.43
CA HIS A 67 -14.68 -7.41 6.67
C HIS A 67 -14.05 -8.26 7.77
N ASP A 68 -14.45 -9.52 7.90
CA ASP A 68 -13.96 -10.42 8.94
C ASP A 68 -12.43 -10.58 8.89
N ALA A 69 -11.85 -10.60 7.68
CA ALA A 69 -10.40 -10.65 7.51
C ALA A 69 -9.70 -9.37 7.99
N VAL A 70 -10.30 -8.20 7.70
CA VAL A 70 -9.80 -6.89 8.17
C VAL A 70 -9.90 -6.80 9.69
N ALA A 71 -11.05 -7.16 10.27
CA ALA A 71 -11.24 -7.14 11.73
C ALA A 71 -10.28 -8.09 12.45
N TRP A 72 -10.02 -9.26 11.89
CA TRP A 72 -9.05 -10.20 12.45
C TRP A 72 -7.63 -9.61 12.39
N ALA A 73 -7.24 -9.03 11.25
CA ALA A 73 -5.92 -8.41 11.10
C ALA A 73 -5.72 -7.24 12.09
N GLU A 74 -6.72 -6.38 12.25
CA GLU A 74 -6.70 -5.29 13.23
C GLU A 74 -6.51 -5.82 14.66
N ALA A 75 -7.23 -6.88 15.04
CA ALA A 75 -7.16 -7.44 16.40
C ALA A 75 -5.89 -8.25 16.70
N HIS A 76 -5.23 -8.80 15.68
CA HIS A 76 -4.22 -9.85 15.87
C HIS A 76 -2.91 -9.68 15.11
N PHE A 77 -2.88 -8.81 14.09
CA PHE A 77 -1.74 -8.69 13.19
C PHE A 77 -1.15 -7.28 13.18
N ASP A 78 -1.93 -6.24 12.91
CA ASP A 78 -1.40 -4.94 12.49
C ASP A 78 -0.47 -4.28 13.53
N ASP A 79 -0.88 -4.25 14.81
CA ASP A 79 -0.09 -3.64 15.89
C ASP A 79 1.11 -4.52 16.33
N GLY A 80 0.94 -5.84 16.20
CA GLY A 80 1.85 -6.85 16.76
C GLY A 80 2.87 -7.40 15.77
N TYR A 81 2.63 -7.25 14.47
CA TYR A 81 3.45 -7.87 13.44
C TYR A 81 4.87 -7.30 13.47
N ARG A 82 5.85 -8.20 13.39
CA ARG A 82 7.27 -7.87 13.26
C ARG A 82 7.86 -8.74 12.18
N ALA A 83 8.42 -8.12 11.15
CA ALA A 83 9.18 -8.84 10.14
C ALA A 83 10.39 -9.50 10.83
N ARG A 84 10.49 -10.83 10.72
CA ARG A 84 11.62 -11.62 11.26
C ARG A 84 12.62 -12.02 10.19
N TRP A 85 12.24 -11.87 8.93
CA TRP A 85 13.06 -12.20 7.78
C TRP A 85 13.50 -10.90 7.11
N GLN A 86 14.77 -10.87 6.72
CA GLN A 86 15.36 -9.84 5.88
C GLN A 86 16.28 -10.51 4.86
N PRO A 87 16.40 -9.96 3.65
CA PRO A 87 17.26 -10.53 2.62
C PRO A 87 18.74 -10.35 2.96
N GLU A 88 19.44 -11.44 3.27
CA GLU A 88 20.89 -11.39 3.53
C GLU A 88 21.71 -11.34 2.24
N THR A 89 21.44 -12.26 1.29
CA THR A 89 22.17 -12.37 0.03
C THR A 89 21.27 -12.47 -1.20
N LEU A 90 19.99 -12.80 -1.01
CA LEU A 90 19.04 -12.98 -2.10
C LEU A 90 18.78 -11.63 -2.80
N PRO A 91 19.01 -11.51 -4.12
CA PRO A 91 18.64 -10.32 -4.87
C PRO A 91 17.16 -9.99 -4.63
N THR A 92 16.90 -8.77 -4.18
CA THR A 92 15.57 -8.35 -3.73
C THR A 92 15.20 -7.03 -4.37
N LEU A 93 13.96 -6.93 -4.85
CA LEU A 93 13.36 -5.69 -5.37
C LEU A 93 12.34 -5.17 -4.36
N ILE A 94 12.57 -3.95 -3.87
CA ILE A 94 11.60 -3.16 -3.11
C ILE A 94 11.07 -2.09 -4.04
N LEU A 95 9.76 -2.15 -4.31
CA LEU A 95 9.11 -1.35 -5.34
C LEU A 95 7.85 -0.68 -4.80
N GLY A 96 7.67 0.59 -5.14
CA GLY A 96 6.47 1.36 -4.81
C GLY A 96 6.33 2.60 -5.67
N GLY A 97 5.15 3.21 -5.69
CA GLY A 97 4.94 4.49 -6.36
C GLY A 97 5.55 5.66 -5.59
N ALA A 98 6.00 6.68 -6.31
CA ALA A 98 6.53 7.91 -5.70
C ALA A 98 5.46 8.75 -4.99
N GLN A 99 4.19 8.53 -5.31
CA GLN A 99 3.01 9.25 -4.80
C GLN A 99 2.06 8.29 -4.06
N ASP A 100 2.57 7.18 -3.55
CA ASP A 100 1.82 6.27 -2.69
C ASP A 100 1.52 6.96 -1.34
N HIS A 101 0.23 7.14 -1.04
CA HIS A 101 -0.24 7.70 0.23
C HIS A 101 -0.77 6.63 1.19
N VAL A 102 -0.71 5.36 0.80
CA VAL A 102 -1.15 4.21 1.60
C VAL A 102 0.05 3.59 2.34
N VAL A 103 1.16 3.36 1.64
CA VAL A 103 2.38 2.78 2.22
C VAL A 103 3.54 3.76 2.12
N ASP A 104 4.01 4.24 3.27
CA ASP A 104 5.20 5.08 3.33
C ASP A 104 6.46 4.25 3.06
N GLN A 105 7.09 4.48 1.92
CA GLN A 105 8.28 3.75 1.49
C GLN A 105 9.53 4.03 2.36
N ARG A 106 9.48 5.03 3.26
CA ARG A 106 10.57 5.28 4.22
C ARG A 106 10.79 4.13 5.18
N ILE A 107 9.78 3.30 5.45
CA ILE A 107 9.92 2.13 6.31
C ILE A 107 11.03 1.18 5.84
N TRP A 108 11.33 1.13 4.54
CA TRP A 108 12.41 0.31 3.99
C TRP A 108 13.78 1.00 4.06
N GLN A 109 13.80 2.33 4.14
CA GLN A 109 15.03 3.12 4.26
C GLN A 109 15.51 3.24 5.71
N ASP A 110 14.60 3.10 6.66
CA ASP A 110 14.90 3.19 8.08
C ASP A 110 15.35 1.84 8.67
N GLN A 111 15.32 0.77 7.87
CA GLN A 111 15.58 -0.60 8.31
C GLN A 111 16.87 -1.16 7.68
N PRO A 112 17.98 -1.25 8.44
CA PRO A 112 19.31 -1.62 7.92
C PRO A 112 19.35 -2.90 7.08
N GLY A 113 18.51 -3.89 7.39
CA GLY A 113 18.43 -5.16 6.65
C GLY A 113 17.90 -5.08 5.22
N PHE A 114 17.36 -3.93 4.82
CA PHE A 114 16.87 -3.68 3.46
C PHE A 114 17.79 -2.77 2.66
N HIS A 115 19.06 -2.67 3.07
CA HIS A 115 20.12 -1.97 2.34
C HIS A 115 21.21 -2.96 1.93
N GLY A 116 21.87 -2.66 0.82
CA GLY A 116 22.98 -3.47 0.34
C GLY A 116 23.03 -3.53 -1.18
N PRO A 117 24.14 -4.02 -1.75
CA PRO A 117 24.32 -4.09 -3.19
C PRO A 117 23.34 -5.06 -3.87
N HIS A 118 22.81 -6.07 -3.16
CA HIS A 118 21.81 -7.03 -3.65
C HIS A 118 20.37 -6.49 -3.62
N ILE A 119 20.12 -5.39 -2.91
CA ILE A 119 18.79 -4.78 -2.80
C ILE A 119 18.60 -3.68 -3.85
N LEU A 120 17.53 -3.80 -4.64
CA LEU A 120 17.06 -2.80 -5.58
C LEU A 120 15.90 -2.02 -4.97
N HIS A 121 16.09 -0.72 -4.78
CA HIS A 121 14.99 0.19 -4.48
C HIS A 121 14.50 0.82 -5.79
N ARG A 122 13.20 0.72 -6.07
CA ARG A 122 12.55 1.30 -7.25
C ARG A 122 11.31 2.08 -6.84
N ARG A 123 11.49 3.40 -6.74
CA ARG A 123 10.37 4.34 -6.58
C ARG A 123 9.92 4.82 -7.95
N ILE A 124 8.77 4.33 -8.40
CA ILE A 124 8.25 4.60 -9.74
C ILE A 124 7.72 6.03 -9.79
N ALA A 125 8.35 6.87 -10.60
CA ALA A 125 7.90 8.23 -10.82
C ALA A 125 6.48 8.23 -11.40
N ASP A 126 5.70 9.24 -11.01
CA ASP A 126 4.34 9.44 -11.48
C ASP A 126 3.47 8.18 -11.31
N ALA A 127 3.47 7.60 -10.12
CA ALA A 127 2.62 6.47 -9.76
C ALA A 127 2.27 6.50 -8.26
N GLY A 128 1.05 6.09 -7.93
CA GLY A 128 0.54 5.87 -6.58
C GLY A 128 0.76 4.43 -6.10
N HIS A 129 -0.17 3.92 -5.31
CA HIS A 129 -0.09 2.61 -4.67
C HIS A 129 -0.09 1.42 -5.66
N PHE A 130 -0.67 1.62 -6.86
CA PHE A 130 -0.76 0.60 -7.91
C PHE A 130 0.10 0.96 -9.14
N PRO A 131 1.45 1.00 -9.03
CA PRO A 131 2.31 1.45 -10.11
C PRO A 131 2.27 0.55 -11.36
N TRP A 132 1.79 -0.69 -11.25
CA TRP A 132 1.56 -1.58 -12.40
C TRP A 132 0.35 -1.18 -13.27
N VAL A 133 -0.62 -0.46 -12.69
CA VAL A 133 -1.72 0.13 -13.47
C VAL A 133 -1.24 1.42 -14.13
N GLU A 134 -0.51 2.26 -13.38
CA GLU A 134 -0.21 3.62 -13.80
C GLU A 134 1.05 3.75 -14.67
N ASN A 135 2.03 2.86 -14.48
CA ASN A 135 3.28 2.86 -15.22
C ASN A 135 3.81 1.42 -15.43
N PRO A 136 3.10 0.57 -16.19
CA PRO A 136 3.48 -0.83 -16.41
C PRO A 136 4.84 -0.97 -17.10
N GLY A 137 5.28 0.04 -17.86
CA GLY A 137 6.60 0.07 -18.49
C GLY A 137 7.72 0.10 -17.45
N ALA A 138 7.65 1.02 -16.49
CA ALA A 138 8.64 1.13 -15.43
C ALA A 138 8.65 -0.11 -14.51
N ILE A 139 7.49 -0.74 -14.29
CA ILE A 139 7.41 -2.04 -13.60
C ILE A 139 8.18 -3.12 -14.35
N ARG A 140 7.95 -3.28 -15.66
CA ARG A 140 8.67 -4.27 -16.46
C ARG A 140 10.19 -4.05 -16.40
N THR A 141 10.64 -2.80 -16.49
CA THR A 141 12.06 -2.47 -16.35
C THR A 141 12.60 -2.85 -14.97
N ALA A 142 11.88 -2.54 -13.88
CA ALA A 142 12.31 -2.90 -12.53
C ALA A 142 12.47 -4.42 -12.33
N PHE A 143 11.56 -5.22 -12.91
CA PHE A 143 11.68 -6.68 -12.87
C PHE A 143 12.81 -7.21 -13.77
N ALA A 144 13.07 -6.58 -14.92
CA ALA A 144 14.22 -6.91 -15.75
C ALA A 144 15.54 -6.65 -15.01
N ASP A 145 15.65 -5.53 -14.30
CA ASP A 145 16.81 -5.20 -13.46
C ASP A 145 17.03 -6.25 -12.34
N LEU A 146 15.95 -6.73 -11.71
CA LEU A 146 16.03 -7.80 -10.72
C LEU A 146 16.53 -9.10 -11.34
N THR A 147 15.97 -9.48 -12.50
CA THR A 147 16.33 -10.72 -13.21
C THR A 147 17.81 -10.74 -13.56
N ALA A 148 18.33 -9.62 -14.10
CA ALA A 148 19.75 -9.48 -14.41
C ALA A 148 20.68 -9.67 -13.19
N ARG A 149 20.20 -9.47 -11.96
CA ARG A 149 20.96 -9.72 -10.73
C ARG A 149 20.90 -11.15 -10.25
N LEU A 150 19.84 -11.89 -10.60
CA LEU A 150 19.73 -13.32 -10.32
C LEU A 150 20.70 -14.12 -11.22
N ASP A 151 21.02 -13.59 -12.40
CA ASP A 151 21.92 -14.23 -13.37
C ASP A 151 23.41 -13.94 -13.11
N LEU A 152 23.76 -13.13 -12.10
CA LEU A 152 25.15 -12.88 -11.73
C LEU A 152 25.69 -14.07 -10.90
N PRO A 153 26.90 -14.58 -11.19
CA PRO A 153 27.56 -15.54 -10.31
C PRO A 153 27.77 -14.92 -8.92
N GLY A 154 27.37 -15.66 -7.88
CA GLY A 154 27.53 -15.25 -6.48
C GLY A 154 28.97 -15.25 -5.98
#